data_AF-A0A519MYL0-F1
#
_entry.id   AF-A0A519MYL0-F1
#
_cell.length_a   1.000
_cell.length_b   1.000
_cell.length_c   1.000
_cell.angle_alpha   90.00
_cell.angle_beta   90.00
_cell.angle_gamma   90.00
#
_symmetry.space_group_name_H-M   'P 1'
#
loop_
_entity.id
_entity.type
_entity.pdbx_description
1 polymer ?
#
loop_
_entity_poly.entity_id
_entity_poly.type
_entity_poly.pdbx_seq_one_letter_code
_entity_poly.pdbx_strand_id
1 'polypeptide(L)'
;MKAKISIIIFTNLLICCNTYKRENFTYNQNEKQLWINSYKYEVFYGCIKEGLQNDSLRVILKNRDLFNPNLELDFSTIDQARQIGKEIVDNLPTPFIKIDQGDENLEGNKFISFACLNYYASKELDSIARIEYDMHKKKK
;
A
#
# COMPACT_ATOMS: atom_id res chain seq x y z
N MET A 1 17.52 -8.19 -54.48
CA MET A 1 18.15 -7.81 -53.19
C MET A 1 17.07 -7.28 -52.23
N LYS A 2 16.19 -8.15 -51.71
CA LYS A 2 14.99 -7.76 -50.91
C LYS A 2 14.69 -8.74 -49.77
N ALA A 3 15.72 -9.21 -49.07
CA ALA A 3 15.54 -10.21 -48.00
C ALA A 3 16.41 -9.95 -46.74
N LYS A 4 16.95 -8.73 -46.57
CA LYS A 4 17.80 -8.40 -45.41
C LYS A 4 17.21 -7.36 -44.45
N ILE A 5 16.08 -6.73 -44.78
CA ILE A 5 15.50 -5.64 -43.99
C ILE A 5 14.48 -6.15 -42.94
N SER A 6 13.85 -7.31 -43.15
CA SER A 6 12.83 -7.81 -42.20
C SER A 6 13.37 -8.41 -40.89
N ILE A 7 14.67 -8.68 -40.77
CA ILE A 7 15.23 -9.33 -39.57
C ILE A 7 15.52 -8.33 -38.44
N ILE A 8 15.69 -7.03 -38.74
CA ILE A 8 16.10 -6.02 -37.76
C ILE A 8 14.90 -5.49 -36.92
N ILE A 9 13.67 -5.65 -37.41
CA ILE A 9 12.47 -5.18 -36.69
C ILE A 9 12.03 -6.18 -35.61
N PHE A 10 12.33 -7.47 -35.76
CA PHE A 10 11.91 -8.50 -34.81
C PHE A 10 12.80 -8.59 -33.55
N THR A 11 14.04 -8.11 -33.61
CA THR A 11 15.00 -8.15 -32.49
C THR A 11 14.79 -7.05 -31.44
N ASN A 12 14.02 -6.00 -31.73
CA ASN A 12 13.75 -4.92 -30.76
C ASN A 12 12.56 -5.20 -29.82
N LEU A 13 11.81 -6.29 -30.01
CA LEU A 13 10.66 -6.66 -29.17
C LEU A 13 11.01 -7.51 -27.95
N LEU A 14 12.26 -8.02 -27.86
CA LEU A 14 12.67 -8.94 -26.78
C LEU A 14 13.37 -8.25 -25.60
N ILE A 15 13.56 -6.92 -25.61
CA ILE A 15 14.33 -6.20 -24.58
C ILE A 15 13.47 -5.82 -23.35
N CYS A 16 12.14 -5.97 -23.39
CA CYS A 16 11.27 -5.56 -22.28
C CYS A 16 10.94 -6.65 -21.24
N CYS A 17 11.74 -7.72 -21.14
CA CYS A 17 11.66 -8.65 -20.01
C CYS A 17 12.40 -8.09 -18.79
N ASN A 18 11.86 -7.03 -18.19
CA ASN A 18 12.29 -6.64 -16.84
C ASN A 18 11.69 -7.69 -15.88
N THR A 19 12.50 -8.65 -15.43
CA THR A 19 12.07 -9.59 -14.39
C THR A 19 11.88 -8.78 -13.11
N TYR A 20 10.62 -8.51 -12.77
CA TYR A 20 10.28 -7.87 -11.50
C TYR A 20 10.84 -8.72 -10.36
N LYS A 21 11.89 -8.20 -9.70
CA LYS A 21 12.38 -8.78 -8.45
C LYS A 21 11.60 -8.15 -7.33
N ARG A 22 10.83 -8.96 -6.61
CA ARG A 22 10.23 -8.55 -5.35
C ARG A 22 11.35 -8.17 -4.39
N GLU A 23 11.32 -6.94 -3.89
CA GLU A 23 12.26 -6.51 -2.86
C GLU A 23 12.00 -7.32 -1.58
N ASN A 24 13.09 -7.83 -0.99
CA ASN A 24 13.02 -8.44 0.33
C ASN A 24 12.98 -7.32 1.39
N PHE A 25 12.34 -7.58 2.52
CA PHE A 25 12.43 -6.71 3.67
C PHE A 25 13.89 -6.55 4.10
N THR A 26 14.30 -5.32 4.38
CA THR A 26 15.61 -5.01 4.94
C THR A 26 15.45 -4.00 6.07
N TYR A 27 16.26 -4.16 7.12
CA TYR A 27 16.36 -3.15 8.19
C TYR A 27 17.15 -1.92 7.75
N ASN A 28 17.98 -2.05 6.70
CA ASN A 28 18.81 -0.97 6.17
C ASN A 28 18.04 -0.19 5.10
N GLN A 29 17.32 0.83 5.52
CA GLN A 29 16.66 1.80 4.64
C GLN A 29 17.33 3.17 4.80
N ASN A 30 17.47 3.92 3.70
CA ASN A 30 17.86 5.33 3.81
C ASN A 30 16.73 6.15 4.46
N GLU A 31 17.06 7.29 5.07
CA GLU A 31 16.12 8.17 5.78
C GLU A 31 14.87 8.50 4.94
N LYS A 32 15.06 8.83 3.65
CA LYS A 32 13.96 9.13 2.73
C LYS A 32 12.99 7.96 2.61
N GLN A 33 13.52 6.76 2.34
CA GLN A 33 12.70 5.58 2.13
C GLN A 33 12.02 5.15 3.43
N LEU A 34 12.71 5.27 4.57
CA LEU A 34 12.15 5.00 5.88
C LEU A 34 10.98 5.95 6.18
N TRP A 35 11.13 7.25 5.92
CA TRP A 35 10.07 8.24 6.12
C TRP A 35 8.86 7.94 5.22
N ILE A 36 9.09 7.71 3.92
CA ILE A 36 8.03 7.38 2.97
C ILE A 36 7.30 6.11 3.40
N ASN A 37 8.03 5.05 3.76
CA ASN A 37 7.44 3.80 4.21
C ASN A 37 6.65 4.00 5.52
N SER A 38 7.10 4.88 6.41
CA SER A 38 6.39 5.24 7.64
C SER A 38 5.08 5.96 7.34
N TYR A 39 5.08 6.93 6.42
CA TYR A 39 3.86 7.60 6.00
C TYR A 39 2.85 6.60 5.42
N LYS A 40 3.29 5.78 4.47
CA LYS A 40 2.45 4.75 3.85
C LYS A 40 1.93 3.73 4.87
N TYR A 41 2.76 3.37 5.85
CA TYR A 41 2.38 2.48 6.93
C TYR A 41 1.25 3.07 7.78
N GLU A 42 1.30 4.36 8.10
CA GLU A 42 0.23 5.03 8.86
C GLU A 42 -1.10 5.10 8.07
N VAL A 43 -1.03 5.28 6.74
CA VAL A 43 -2.21 5.13 5.87
C VAL A 43 -2.79 3.71 5.96
N PHE A 44 -1.94 2.70 5.80
CA PHE A 44 -2.35 1.30 5.90
C PHE A 44 -2.95 0.97 7.28
N TYR A 45 -2.31 1.44 8.34
CA TYR A 45 -2.77 1.26 9.71
C TYR A 45 -4.13 1.92 9.96
N GLY A 46 -4.33 3.15 9.48
CA GLY A 46 -5.63 3.83 9.50
C GLY A 46 -6.72 3.02 8.81
N CYS A 47 -6.42 2.48 7.62
CA CYS A 47 -7.34 1.64 6.84
C CYS A 47 -7.72 0.36 7.58
N ILE A 48 -6.74 -0.40 8.08
CA ILE A 48 -6.99 -1.66 8.80
C ILE A 48 -7.77 -1.40 10.09
N LYS A 49 -7.42 -0.34 10.82
CA LYS A 49 -8.09 0.02 12.07
C LYS A 49 -9.55 0.37 11.84
N GLU A 50 -9.84 1.17 10.82
CA GLU A 50 -11.22 1.58 10.49
C GLU A 50 -12.05 0.40 10.02
N GLY A 51 -11.53 -0.38 9.06
CA GLY A 51 -12.35 -1.42 8.45
C GLY A 51 -12.60 -2.62 9.33
N LEU A 52 -11.64 -3.02 10.18
CA LEU A 52 -11.84 -4.21 11.00
C LEU A 52 -12.66 -3.93 12.25
N GLN A 53 -12.67 -2.69 12.77
CA GLN A 53 -13.33 -2.29 14.02
C GLN A 53 -13.14 -3.30 15.18
N ASN A 54 -12.07 -4.09 15.12
CA ASN A 54 -11.85 -5.26 15.97
C ASN A 54 -10.71 -4.96 16.93
N ASP A 55 -11.08 -4.69 18.17
CA ASP A 55 -10.14 -4.36 19.23
C ASP A 55 -9.15 -5.49 19.52
N SER A 56 -9.54 -6.76 19.35
CA SER A 56 -8.66 -7.90 19.63
C SER A 56 -7.48 -7.95 18.68
N LEU A 57 -7.70 -7.76 17.37
CA LEU A 57 -6.59 -7.72 16.40
C LEU A 57 -5.70 -6.50 16.64
N ARG A 58 -6.30 -5.35 16.95
CA ARG A 58 -5.56 -4.12 17.31
C ARG A 58 -4.67 -4.33 18.53
N VAL A 59 -5.19 -5.00 19.56
CA VAL A 59 -4.45 -5.33 20.79
C VAL A 59 -3.31 -6.31 20.48
N ILE A 60 -3.56 -7.33 19.66
CA ILE A 60 -2.51 -8.29 19.26
C ILE A 60 -1.38 -7.59 18.52
N LEU A 61 -1.69 -6.77 17.51
CA LEU A 61 -0.69 -6.02 16.76
C LEU A 61 0.09 -5.07 17.68
N LYS A 62 -0.59 -4.32 18.54
CA LYS A 62 0.07 -3.43 19.51
C LYS A 62 1.04 -4.14 20.46
N ASN A 63 0.74 -5.38 20.83
CA ASN A 63 1.52 -6.12 21.82
C ASN A 63 2.62 -7.00 21.23
N ARG A 64 2.56 -7.31 19.93
CA ARG A 64 3.46 -8.26 19.27
C ARG A 64 4.26 -7.66 18.13
N ASP A 65 3.76 -6.59 17.53
CA ASP A 65 4.38 -5.93 16.41
C ASP A 65 5.25 -4.77 16.91
N LEU A 66 6.50 -4.77 16.48
CA LEU A 66 7.33 -3.57 16.56
C LEU A 66 6.89 -2.70 15.39
N PHE A 67 5.76 -2.01 15.58
CA PHE A 67 5.25 -1.02 14.65
C PHE A 67 6.38 -0.16 14.11
N ASN A 68 6.29 0.23 12.83
CA ASN A 68 7.36 0.90 12.10
C ASN A 68 8.04 1.95 12.99
N PRO A 69 9.38 1.87 13.22
CA PRO A 69 10.11 2.75 14.12
C PRO A 69 9.94 4.21 13.69
N ASN A 70 8.92 4.84 14.26
CA ASN A 70 8.42 6.13 13.86
C ASN A 70 9.28 7.21 14.52
N LEU A 71 10.44 7.49 13.93
CA LEU A 71 11.40 8.44 14.51
C LEU A 71 11.20 9.88 14.02
N GLU A 72 10.44 10.12 12.93
CA GLU A 72 10.43 11.44 12.27
C GLU A 72 9.07 11.98 11.78
N LEU A 73 7.97 11.22 11.84
CA LEU A 73 6.65 11.78 11.50
C LEU A 73 6.10 12.57 12.68
N ASP A 74 5.67 13.80 12.44
CA ASP A 74 4.91 14.57 13.42
C ASP A 74 3.46 14.07 13.53
N PHE A 75 2.81 14.39 14.66
CA PHE A 75 1.44 13.94 14.93
C PHE A 75 0.42 14.39 13.87
N SER A 76 0.56 15.59 13.31
CA SER A 76 -0.36 16.09 12.29
C SER A 76 -0.25 15.27 11.02
N THR A 77 0.97 14.96 10.58
CA THR A 77 1.24 14.12 9.41
C THR A 77 0.68 12.70 9.62
N ILE A 78 0.85 12.14 10.83
CA ILE A 78 0.30 10.82 11.19
C ILE A 78 -1.23 10.82 11.10
N ASP A 79 -1.90 11.82 11.68
CA ASP A 79 -3.36 11.89 11.70
C ASP A 79 -3.93 12.07 10.29
N GLN A 80 -3.28 12.89 9.46
CA GLN A 80 -3.63 13.05 8.04
C GLN A 80 -3.47 11.73 7.26
N ALA A 81 -2.34 11.04 7.42
CA ALA A 81 -2.11 9.75 6.78
C ALA A 81 -3.19 8.73 7.17
N ARG A 82 -3.50 8.63 8.47
CA ARG A 82 -4.55 7.73 8.96
C ARG A 82 -5.93 8.10 8.43
N GLN A 83 -6.22 9.39 8.26
CA GLN A 83 -7.49 9.85 7.70
C GLN A 83 -7.66 9.39 6.25
N ILE A 84 -6.62 9.47 5.42
CA ILE A 84 -6.63 8.90 4.06
C ILE A 84 -6.97 7.41 4.12
N GLY A 85 -6.34 6.67 5.04
CA GLY A 85 -6.61 5.24 5.22
C GLY A 85 -8.08 4.92 5.54
N LYS A 86 -8.72 5.72 6.40
CA LYS A 86 -10.15 5.56 6.74
C LYS A 86 -11.04 5.75 5.52
N GLU A 87 -10.78 6.79 4.75
CA GLU A 87 -11.57 7.12 3.55
C GLU A 87 -11.56 5.99 2.52
N ILE A 88 -10.49 5.20 2.45
CA ILE A 88 -10.45 4.00 1.60
C ILE A 88 -11.54 3.01 2.00
N VAL A 89 -11.69 2.72 3.30
CA VAL A 89 -12.68 1.76 3.82
C VAL A 89 -14.10 2.27 3.67
N ASP A 90 -14.32 3.54 3.98
CA ASP A 90 -15.64 4.18 3.91
C ASP A 90 -16.19 4.13 2.48
N ASN A 91 -15.31 4.28 1.49
CA ASN A 91 -15.63 4.24 0.08
C ASN A 91 -15.58 2.83 -0.55
N LEU A 92 -15.34 1.77 0.24
CA LEU A 92 -15.33 0.42 -0.32
C LEU A 92 -16.72 0.00 -0.80
N PRO A 93 -16.85 -0.37 -2.09
CA PRO A 93 -18.11 -0.87 -2.61
C PRO A 93 -18.44 -2.22 -1.97
N THR A 94 -19.74 -2.51 -1.91
CA THR A 94 -20.21 -3.86 -1.56
C THR A 94 -19.69 -4.83 -2.63
N PRO A 95 -18.98 -5.90 -2.23
CA PRO A 95 -18.42 -6.82 -3.20
C PRO A 95 -19.52 -7.66 -3.85
N PHE A 96 -19.30 -8.00 -5.13
CA PHE A 96 -20.13 -8.98 -5.81
C PHE A 96 -19.61 -10.39 -5.48
N ILE A 97 -20.27 -11.06 -4.54
CA ILE A 97 -19.94 -12.42 -4.12
C ILE A 97 -21.16 -13.30 -4.38
N LYS A 98 -20.94 -14.46 -5.01
CA LYS A 98 -21.96 -15.50 -5.09
C LYS A 98 -22.08 -16.14 -3.71
N ILE A 99 -23.22 -15.99 -3.07
CA ILE A 99 -23.52 -16.63 -1.78
C ILE A 99 -24.29 -17.91 -2.08
N ASP A 100 -23.63 -19.04 -1.83
CA ASP A 100 -24.25 -20.36 -1.90
C ASP A 100 -24.83 -20.75 -0.53
N GLN A 101 -25.68 -21.78 -0.52
CA GLN A 101 -26.34 -22.23 0.72
C GLN A 101 -25.29 -22.70 1.74
N GLY A 102 -25.28 -22.12 2.94
CA GLY A 102 -24.28 -22.35 3.98
C GLY A 102 -23.19 -21.27 4.10
N ASP A 103 -23.16 -20.28 3.20
CA ASP A 103 -22.21 -19.16 3.20
C ASP A 103 -22.87 -17.82 3.56
N GLU A 104 -24.03 -17.83 4.23
CA GLU A 104 -24.80 -16.62 4.55
C GLU A 104 -24.02 -15.63 5.44
N ASN A 105 -23.03 -16.14 6.20
CA ASN A 105 -22.11 -15.32 6.99
C ASN A 105 -21.17 -14.43 6.17
N LEU A 106 -21.13 -14.61 4.84
CA LEU A 106 -20.36 -13.77 3.92
C LEU A 106 -21.14 -12.53 3.47
N GLU A 107 -22.44 -12.47 3.71
CA GLU A 107 -23.27 -11.33 3.30
C GLU A 107 -22.84 -10.05 4.01
N GLY A 108 -22.66 -8.97 3.24
CA GLY A 108 -22.21 -7.67 3.77
C GLY A 108 -20.72 -7.58 4.12
N ASN A 109 -19.96 -8.68 4.07
CA ASN A 109 -18.52 -8.63 4.27
C ASN A 109 -17.83 -7.85 3.14
N LYS A 110 -16.80 -7.09 3.49
CA LYS A 110 -15.97 -6.32 2.55
C LYS A 110 -14.56 -6.90 2.47
N PHE A 111 -13.89 -6.73 1.33
CA PHE A 111 -12.48 -7.12 1.14
C PHE A 111 -11.49 -6.10 1.74
N ILE A 112 -11.63 -5.82 3.03
CA ILE A 112 -10.96 -4.71 3.72
C ILE A 112 -9.43 -4.85 3.67
N SER A 113 -8.90 -5.96 4.17
CA SER A 113 -7.44 -6.19 4.22
C SER A 113 -6.81 -6.15 2.82
N PHE A 114 -7.49 -6.72 1.84
CA PHE A 114 -7.05 -6.71 0.45
C PHE A 114 -7.05 -5.30 -0.14
N ALA A 115 -8.10 -4.51 0.11
CA ALA A 115 -8.16 -3.12 -0.34
C ALA A 115 -7.06 -2.26 0.30
N CYS A 116 -6.88 -2.35 1.62
CA CYS A 116 -5.82 -1.63 2.33
C CYS A 116 -4.43 -2.01 1.80
N LEU A 117 -4.18 -3.29 1.53
CA LEU A 117 -2.91 -3.76 0.98
C LEU A 117 -2.68 -3.25 -0.46
N ASN A 118 -3.71 -3.29 -1.31
CA ASN A 118 -3.62 -2.76 -2.67
C ASN A 118 -3.34 -1.26 -2.67
N TYR A 119 -4.00 -0.49 -1.80
CA TYR A 119 -3.74 0.94 -1.69
C TYR A 119 -2.34 1.22 -1.15
N TYR A 120 -1.87 0.46 -0.15
CA TYR A 120 -0.49 0.53 0.33
C TYR A 120 0.54 0.31 -0.79
N ALA A 121 0.26 -0.60 -1.73
CA ALA A 121 1.11 -0.88 -2.88
C ALA A 121 0.86 0.02 -4.10
N SER A 122 -0.06 0.98 -4.02
CA SER A 122 -0.48 1.78 -5.17
C SER A 122 0.54 2.87 -5.53
N LYS A 123 0.62 3.18 -6.83
CA LYS A 123 1.40 4.32 -7.34
C LYS A 123 0.85 5.66 -6.84
N GLU A 124 -0.44 5.72 -6.56
CA GLU A 124 -1.12 6.90 -6.04
C GLU A 124 -0.57 7.24 -4.65
N LEU A 125 -0.60 6.28 -3.72
CA LEU A 125 -0.06 6.48 -2.39
C LEU A 125 1.46 6.71 -2.42
N ASP A 126 2.20 6.05 -3.31
CA ASP A 126 3.62 6.35 -3.53
C ASP A 126 3.86 7.81 -3.94
N SER A 127 2.98 8.36 -4.79
CA SER A 127 3.06 9.75 -5.22
C SER A 127 2.78 10.71 -4.07
N ILE A 128 1.69 10.47 -3.31
CA ILE A 128 1.32 11.27 -2.14
C ILE A 128 2.45 11.27 -1.11
N ALA A 129 2.97 10.09 -0.74
CA ALA A 129 4.02 9.98 0.26
C ALA A 129 5.32 10.69 -0.14
N ARG A 130 5.66 10.74 -1.43
CA ARG A 130 6.81 11.49 -1.93
C ARG A 130 6.60 13.01 -1.84
N ILE A 131 5.40 13.49 -2.16
CA ILE A 131 5.04 14.92 -2.03
C ILE A 131 5.13 15.35 -0.56
N GLU A 132 4.54 14.57 0.35
CA GLU A 132 4.58 14.85 1.78
C GLU A 132 6.01 14.84 2.33
N TYR A 133 6.86 13.91 1.88
CA TYR A 133 8.27 13.91 2.24
C TYR A 133 8.99 15.19 1.78
N ASP A 134 8.76 15.62 0.54
CA ASP A 134 9.37 16.84 0.01
C ASP A 134 8.90 18.09 0.75
N MET A 135 7.65 18.10 1.25
CA MET A 135 7.13 19.14 2.13
C MET A 135 7.78 19.12 3.51
N HIS A 136 7.93 17.93 4.11
CA HIS A 136 8.64 17.74 5.38
C HIS A 136 10.08 18.26 5.30
N LYS A 137 10.80 17.93 4.21
CA LYS A 137 12.16 18.41 3.97
C LYS A 137 12.30 19.93 3.88
N LYS A 138 11.27 20.65 3.43
CA LYS A 138 11.28 22.13 3.34
C LYS A 138 11.02 22.80 4.69
N LYS A 139 10.46 22.08 5.66
CA LYS A 139 10.15 22.58 7.01
C LYS A 139 11.34 22.41 7.99
N LYS A 140 12.28 21.52 7.68
CA LYS A 140 13.57 21.36 8.36
C LYS A 140 14.58 22.36 7.81
#